data_AF-A0A8B4U2J5-F1
#
_entry.id   AF-A0A8B4U2J5-F1
#
_cell.length_a   1.000
_cell.length_b   1.000
_cell.length_c   1.000
_cell.angle_alpha   90.00
_cell.angle_beta   90.00
_cell.angle_gamma   90.00
#
_symmetry.space_group_name_H-M   'P 1'
#
loop_
_entity.id
_entity.type
_entity.pdbx_description
1 polymer ?
#
loop_
_entity_poly.entity_id
_entity_poly.type
_entity_poly.pdbx_seq_one_letter_code
_entity_poly.pdbx_strand_id
1 'polypeptide(L)' 'MNYSGHEALRRDIAGLANNICDLKTTLKVLEETYHYRHDGLAERLAGISLRRLSVLMDEAFSIALLLDESFRD' A
#
# COMPACT_ATOMS: atom_id res chain seq x y z
N MET A 1 20.34 -17.21 -11.29
CA MET A 1 19.04 -16.52 -11.28
C MET A 1 17.99 -17.54 -11.66
N ASN A 2 17.19 -18.00 -10.68
CA ASN A 2 16.14 -19.01 -10.90
C ASN A 2 15.02 -18.54 -11.84
N TYR A 3 15.02 -17.26 -12.21
CA TYR A 3 13.98 -16.59 -12.99
C TYR A 3 14.48 -16.00 -14.32
N SER A 4 15.50 -16.60 -14.94
CA SER A 4 15.95 -16.21 -16.29
C SER A 4 14.80 -16.33 -17.30
N GLY A 5 14.50 -15.26 -18.04
CA GLY A 5 13.39 -15.22 -19.02
C GLY A 5 12.05 -14.69 -18.48
N HIS A 6 12.01 -14.27 -17.20
CA HIS A 6 10.82 -13.68 -16.56
C HIS A 6 10.97 -12.19 -16.27
N GLU A 7 11.75 -11.45 -17.07
CA GLU A 7 12.04 -10.02 -16.86
C GLU A 7 10.76 -9.16 -16.81
N ALA A 8 9.76 -9.47 -17.65
CA ALA A 8 8.48 -8.79 -17.66
C ALA A 8 7.73 -8.99 -16.33
N LEU A 9 7.65 -10.24 -15.84
CA LEU A 9 7.02 -10.54 -14.56
C LEU A 9 7.70 -9.79 -13.40
N ARG A 10 9.03 -9.78 -13.36
CA ARG A 10 9.78 -9.04 -12.32
C ARG A 10 9.48 -7.55 -12.37
N ARG A 11 9.40 -6.97 -13.57
CA ARG A 11 9.03 -5.56 -13.74
C ARG A 11 7.61 -5.28 -13.27
N ASP A 12 6.66 -6.16 -13.57
CA ASP A 12 5.26 -5.99 -13.16
C ASP A 12 5.11 -6.07 -11.64
N ILE A 13 5.79 -7.02 -10.99
CA ILE A 13 5.78 -7.15 -9.53
C ILE A 13 6.44 -5.94 -8.84
N ALA A 14 7.61 -5.50 -9.33
CA ALA A 14 8.25 -4.29 -8.82
C ALA A 14 7.36 -3.05 -9.01
N GLY A 15 6.69 -2.94 -10.15
CA GLY A 15 5.71 -1.88 -10.43
C GLY A 15 4.52 -1.91 -9.47
N LEU A 16 3.99 -3.10 -9.19
CA LEU A 16 2.90 -3.28 -8.22
C LEU A 16 3.33 -2.84 -6.81
N ALA A 17 4.50 -3.29 -6.34
CA ALA A 17 5.02 -2.93 -5.01
C ALA A 17 5.19 -1.39 -4.87
N ASN A 18 5.71 -0.73 -5.91
CA ASN A 18 5.84 0.73 -5.94
C ASN A 18 4.47 1.43 -5.88
N ASN A 19 3.51 1.02 -6.70
CA ASN A 19 2.16 1.61 -6.71
C ASN A 19 1.46 1.47 -5.35
N ILE A 20 1.64 0.33 -4.67
CA ILE A 20 1.11 0.11 -3.32
C ILE A 20 1.78 1.05 -2.30
N CYS A 21 3.09 1.26 -2.42
CA CYS A 21 3.84 2.20 -1.57
C CYS A 21 3.33 3.65 -1.73
N ASP A 22 3.09 4.09 -2.96
CA ASP A 22 2.55 5.42 -3.27
C ASP A 22 1.13 5.58 -2.72
N LEU A 23 0.28 4.54 -2.87
CA LEU A 23 -1.07 4.54 -2.32
C LEU A 23 -1.06 4.62 -0.79
N LYS A 24 -0.15 3.88 -0.13
CA LYS A 24 0.03 3.94 1.34
C LYS A 24 0.45 5.34 1.79
N THR A 25 1.33 6.00 1.04
CA THR A 25 1.72 7.39 1.31
C THR A 25 0.53 8.33 1.20
N THR A 26 -0.31 8.16 0.18
CA THR A 26 -1.54 8.93 0.00
C THR A 26 -2.51 8.70 1.16
N LEU A 27 -2.74 7.45 1.57
CA LEU A 27 -3.60 7.12 2.71
C LEU A 27 -3.10 7.77 4.00
N LYS A 28 -1.80 7.74 4.25
CA LYS A 28 -1.21 8.36 5.44
C LYS A 28 -1.46 9.88 5.48
N VAL A 29 -1.26 10.58 4.36
CA VAL A 29 -1.54 12.02 4.26
C VAL A 29 -3.03 12.30 4.51
N LEU A 30 -3.92 11.47 3.97
CA LEU A 30 -5.36 11.63 4.17
C LEU A 30 -5.78 11.34 5.61
N GLU A 31 -5.18 10.36 6.27
CA GLU A 31 -5.43 10.07 7.70
C GLU A 31 -4.96 11.20 8.61
N GLU A 32 -3.80 11.78 8.32
CA GLU A 32 -3.28 12.95 9.03
C GLU A 32 -4.18 14.17 8.82
N THR A 33 -4.74 14.33 7.62
CA THR A 33 -5.64 15.43 7.25
C THR A 33 -7.04 15.28 7.87
N TYR A 34 -7.63 14.09 7.81
CA TYR A 34 -8.99 13.80 8.26
C TYR A 34 -8.96 12.97 9.55
N HIS A 35 -8.29 13.49 10.57
CA HIS A 35 -8.08 12.78 11.82
C HIS A 35 -9.42 12.38 12.46
N TYR A 36 -9.51 11.17 13.04
CA TYR A 36 -10.73 10.65 13.69
C TYR A 36 -11.28 11.52 14.85
N ARG A 37 -10.50 12.51 15.30
CA ARG A 37 -10.87 13.47 16.35
C ARG A 37 -11.53 14.73 15.81
N HIS A 38 -11.75 14.85 14.50
CA HIS A 38 -12.56 15.92 13.96
C HIS A 38 -13.97 15.91 14.58
N ASP A 39 -14.49 17.11 14.81
CA ASP A 39 -15.82 17.34 15.38
C ASP A 39 -16.94 17.11 14.35
N GLY A 40 -16.61 17.19 13.06
CA GLY A 40 -17.52 16.88 11.96
C GLY A 40 -17.72 15.38 11.76
N LEU A 41 -18.99 14.98 11.61
CA LEU A 41 -19.38 13.58 11.41
C LEU A 41 -18.78 13.00 10.11
N ALA A 42 -18.72 13.80 9.05
CA ALA A 42 -18.21 13.37 7.74
C ALA A 42 -16.69 13.08 7.81
N GLU A 43 -15.93 13.98 8.43
CA GLU A 43 -14.49 13.87 8.62
C GLU A 43 -14.14 12.71 9.55
N ARG A 44 -14.92 12.49 10.61
CA ARG A 44 -14.74 11.33 11.49
C ARG A 44 -15.00 10.01 10.76
N LEU A 45 -16.05 9.94 9.94
CA LEU A 45 -16.35 8.76 9.13
C LEU A 45 -15.23 8.49 8.11
N ALA A 46 -14.74 9.55 7.46
CA ALA A 46 -13.61 9.47 6.54
C ALA A 46 -12.37 8.95 7.27
N GLY A 47 -12.00 9.53 8.41
CA GLY A 47 -10.84 9.12 9.20
C GLY A 47 -10.89 7.67 9.69
N ILE A 48 -12.06 7.19 10.12
CA ILE A 48 -12.24 5.77 10.50
C ILE A 48 -12.06 4.85 9.29
N SER A 49 -12.65 5.22 8.15
CA SER A 49 -12.56 4.43 6.91
C SER A 49 -11.14 4.39 6.38
N LEU A 50 -10.45 5.53 6.34
CA LEU A 50 -9.06 5.66 5.92
C LEU A 50 -8.14 4.80 6.80
N ARG A 51 -8.29 4.89 8.14
CA ARG A 51 -7.54 4.04 9.08
C ARG A 51 -7.70 2.55 8.82
N ARG A 52 -8.92 2.09 8.51
CA ARG A 52 -9.16 0.68 8.17
C ARG A 52 -8.50 0.31 6.85
N LEU A 53 -8.53 1.20 5.86
CA LEU A 53 -7.84 1.00 4.58
C LEU A 53 -6.33 0.90 4.78
N SER A 54 -5.69 1.78 5.57
CA SER A 54 -4.24 1.70 5.78
C SER A 54 -3.81 0.39 6.43
N VAL A 55 -4.57 -0.15 7.39
CA VAL A 55 -4.25 -1.44 8.01
C VAL A 55 -4.28 -2.58 6.98
N LEU A 56 -5.30 -2.63 6.11
CA LEU A 56 -5.38 -3.63 5.05
C LEU A 56 -4.27 -3.45 4.00
N MET A 57 -3.92 -2.19 3.72
CA MET A 57 -2.85 -1.87 2.78
C MET A 57 -1.47 -2.25 3.30
N ASP A 58 -1.24 -2.24 4.63
CA ASP A 58 0.00 -2.73 5.22
C ASP A 58 0.20 -4.23 4.96
N GLU A 59 -0.86 -5.01 5.07
CA GLU A 59 -0.83 -6.45 4.76
C GLU A 59 -0.59 -6.69 3.25
N ALA A 60 -1.32 -5.97 2.39
CA ALA A 60 -1.12 -6.05 0.94
C ALA A 60 0.31 -5.66 0.51
N PHE A 61 0.87 -4.61 1.13
CA PHE A 61 2.24 -4.18 0.86
C PHE A 61 3.26 -5.23 1.30
N SER A 62 3.07 -5.85 2.47
CA SER A 62 3.93 -6.94 2.96
C SER A 62 3.97 -8.11 1.97
N ILE A 63 2.80 -8.53 1.46
CA ILE A 63 2.70 -9.61 0.47
C ILE A 63 3.41 -9.24 -0.83
N ALA A 64 3.18 -8.01 -1.33
CA ALA A 64 3.80 -7.53 -2.56
C ALA A 64 5.33 -7.42 -2.42
N LEU A 65 5.83 -6.99 -1.27
CA LEU A 65 7.26 -6.90 -0.98
C LEU A 65 7.92 -8.28 -0.93
N LEU A 66 7.32 -9.24 -0.22
CA LEU A 66 7.81 -10.62 -0.16
C LEU A 66 7.85 -11.26 -1.55
N LEU A 67 6.83 -10.99 -2.37
CA LEU A 67 6.79 -11.44 -3.76
C LEU A 67 7.90 -10.80 -4.60
N ASP A 68 8.11 -9.49 -4.50
CA ASP A 68 9.20 -8.79 -5.20
C ASP A 68 10.59 -9.33 -4.80
N GLU A 69 10.81 -9.54 -3.49
CA GLU A 69 12.05 -10.11 -2.95
C GLU A 69 12.30 -11.52 -3.50
N SER A 70 11.27 -12.36 -3.59
CA SER A 70 11.40 -13.72 -4.13
C SER A 70 11.91 -13.76 -5.58
N PHE A 71 11.73 -12.67 -6.33
CA PHE A 71 12.18 -12.54 -7.72
C PHE A 71 13.53 -11.82 -7.88
N ARG A 72 14.14 -11.34 -6.79
CA ARG A 72 15.48 -10.72 -6.79
C ARG A 72 16.62 -11.74 -6.62
N ASP A 73 16.32 -12.96 -6.15
CA ASP A 73 17.24 -14.12 -6.05
C ASP A 73 17.45 -14.88 -7.38
#